data_AF-A0A2W4MNA1-F1
#
_entry.id   AF-A0A2W4MNA1-F1
#
_cell.length_a   1.000
_cell.length_b   1.000
_cell.length_c   1.000
_cell.angle_alpha   90.00
_cell.angle_beta   90.00
_cell.angle_gamma   90.00
#
_symmetry.space_group_name_H-M   'P 1'
#
loop_
_entity.id
_entity.type
_entity.pdbx_description
1 polymer ?
#
loop_
_entity_poly.entity_id
_entity_poly.type
_entity_poly.pdbx_seq_one_letter_code
_entity_poly.pdbx_strand_id
1 'polypeptide(L)'
;MNKMFSRAIRATFLDRRAHKEAFFDDDAAADGAILYALVGAASYLIVHLRIGSLRFFSITGLLQSAIVLLIGWLVMATSTWFVAGRLFGSTLRRPQLMIGLHGLGALPLLLDAGGQVLGGIGLLWHLAILTVATEEASSLDLRRSAASVLIGFAVVTLIRMLLQVPFAVFG
;
A
#
# COMPACT_ATOMS: atom_id res chain seq x y z
N MET A 1 -18.77 -2.20 -12.54
CA MET A 1 -17.58 -1.69 -11.84
C MET A 1 -16.51 -2.78 -11.91
N ASN A 2 -15.28 -2.48 -12.33
CA ASN A 2 -14.24 -3.51 -12.55
C ASN A 2 -13.95 -4.29 -11.25
N LYS A 3 -13.78 -5.62 -11.31
CA LYS A 3 -13.64 -6.52 -10.14
C LYS A 3 -12.56 -6.04 -9.16
N MET A 4 -11.43 -5.58 -9.69
CA MET A 4 -10.32 -4.96 -8.96
C MET A 4 -10.77 -3.80 -8.04
N PHE A 5 -11.44 -2.78 -8.58
CA PHE A 5 -11.87 -1.61 -7.81
C PHE A 5 -12.92 -1.96 -6.76
N SER A 6 -13.84 -2.87 -7.08
CA SER A 6 -14.82 -3.34 -6.09
C SER A 6 -14.14 -4.02 -4.89
N ARG A 7 -13.08 -4.80 -5.13
CA ARG A 7 -12.27 -5.40 -4.05
C ARG A 7 -11.51 -4.35 -3.26
N ALA A 8 -10.85 -3.40 -3.91
CA ALA A 8 -10.09 -2.33 -3.23
C ALA A 8 -10.99 -1.43 -2.36
N ILE A 9 -12.18 -1.09 -2.85
CA ILE A 9 -13.17 -0.31 -2.08
C ILE A 9 -13.63 -1.12 -0.86
N ARG A 10 -13.98 -2.40 -1.04
CA ARG A 10 -14.36 -3.26 0.10
C ARG A 10 -13.23 -3.44 1.11
N ALA A 11 -12.00 -3.64 0.65
CA ALA A 11 -10.82 -3.69 1.49
C ALA A 11 -10.61 -2.37 2.28
N THR A 12 -10.96 -1.22 1.68
CA THR A 12 -10.94 0.07 2.37
C THR A 12 -11.91 0.12 3.55
N PHE A 13 -13.05 -0.55 3.45
CA PHE A 13 -13.99 -0.71 4.56
C PHE A 13 -13.64 -1.90 5.49
N LEU A 14 -12.39 -2.42 5.42
CA LEU A 14 -11.89 -3.55 6.21
C LEU A 14 -12.71 -4.84 6.02
N ASP A 15 -13.35 -5.01 4.86
CA ASP A 15 -14.06 -6.25 4.54
C ASP A 15 -13.08 -7.37 4.23
N ARG A 16 -12.95 -8.29 5.18
CA ARG A 16 -12.11 -9.51 5.09
C ARG A 16 -12.43 -10.37 3.86
N ARG A 17 -13.66 -10.33 3.36
CA ARG A 17 -14.07 -11.12 2.18
C ARG A 17 -13.31 -10.69 0.92
N ALA A 18 -12.99 -9.40 0.79
CA ALA A 18 -12.22 -8.89 -0.34
C ALA A 18 -10.81 -9.52 -0.40
N HIS A 19 -10.16 -9.71 0.76
CA HIS A 19 -8.87 -10.37 0.84
C HIS A 19 -8.96 -11.87 0.58
N LYS A 20 -10.01 -12.55 1.08
CA LYS A 20 -10.24 -13.97 0.78
C LYS A 20 -10.48 -14.21 -0.70
N GLU A 21 -11.23 -13.36 -1.38
CA GLU A 21 -11.45 -13.45 -2.83
C GLU A 21 -10.14 -13.23 -3.62
N ALA A 22 -9.29 -12.30 -3.18
CA ALA A 22 -8.00 -12.05 -3.81
C ALA A 22 -6.96 -13.13 -3.50
N PHE A 23 -7.09 -13.86 -2.39
CA PHE A 23 -6.22 -14.99 -2.07
C PHE A 23 -6.27 -16.09 -3.15
N PHE A 24 -7.45 -16.28 -3.77
CA PHE A 24 -7.66 -17.28 -4.83
C PHE A 24 -7.55 -16.71 -6.24
N ASP A 25 -7.10 -15.46 -6.40
CA ASP A 25 -6.99 -14.81 -7.69
C ASP A 25 -5.51 -14.66 -8.08
N ASP A 26 -5.10 -15.34 -9.15
CA ASP A 26 -3.72 -15.33 -9.64
C ASP A 26 -3.30 -13.93 -10.12
N ASP A 27 -4.26 -13.07 -10.50
CA ASP A 27 -4.01 -11.71 -10.98
C ASP A 27 -3.96 -10.67 -9.85
N ALA A 28 -4.14 -11.06 -8.58
CA ALA A 28 -4.23 -10.11 -7.46
C ALA A 28 -2.99 -9.20 -7.31
N ALA A 29 -1.80 -9.71 -7.63
CA ALA A 29 -0.58 -8.91 -7.60
C ALA A 29 -0.53 -7.86 -8.73
N ALA A 30 -1.03 -8.21 -9.93
CA ALA A 30 -1.11 -7.28 -11.04
C ALA A 30 -2.16 -6.18 -10.78
N ASP A 31 -3.33 -6.59 -10.26
CA ASP A 31 -4.36 -5.67 -9.76
C ASP A 31 -3.80 -4.69 -8.73
N GLY A 32 -3.04 -5.19 -7.75
CA GLY A 32 -2.34 -4.38 -6.76
C GLY A 32 -1.40 -3.36 -7.40
N ALA A 33 -0.56 -3.80 -8.34
CA ALA A 33 0.35 -2.90 -9.05
C ALA A 33 -0.40 -1.78 -9.79
N ILE A 34 -1.50 -2.12 -10.48
CA ILE A 34 -2.33 -1.12 -11.16
C ILE A 34 -2.92 -0.13 -10.15
N LEU A 35 -3.44 -0.61 -9.01
CA LEU A 35 -4.02 0.25 -7.96
C LEU A 35 -2.99 1.23 -7.40
N TYR A 36 -1.79 0.77 -7.00
CA TYR A 36 -0.76 1.68 -6.47
C TYR A 36 -0.23 2.63 -7.54
N ALA A 37 -0.06 2.19 -8.79
CA ALA A 37 0.32 3.08 -9.88
C ALA A 37 -0.72 4.20 -10.08
N LEU A 38 -2.01 3.84 -10.11
CA LEU A 38 -3.11 4.78 -10.26
C LEU A 38 -3.21 5.73 -9.07
N VAL A 39 -3.07 5.24 -7.84
CA VAL A 39 -3.10 6.08 -6.63
C VAL A 39 -1.92 7.05 -6.63
N GLY A 40 -0.71 6.61 -6.99
CA GLY A 40 0.45 7.50 -7.08
C GLY A 40 0.26 8.60 -8.13
N ALA A 41 -0.18 8.22 -9.33
CA ALA A 41 -0.48 9.18 -10.39
C ALA A 41 -1.62 10.14 -10.01
N ALA A 42 -2.69 9.64 -9.39
CA ALA A 42 -3.82 10.45 -8.94
C ALA A 42 -3.41 11.41 -7.83
N SER A 43 -2.67 10.96 -6.81
CA SER A 43 -2.17 11.83 -5.74
C SER A 43 -1.30 12.96 -6.30
N TYR A 44 -0.39 12.65 -7.25
CA TYR A 44 0.41 13.68 -7.93
C TYR A 44 -0.47 14.73 -8.63
N LEU A 45 -1.48 14.29 -9.39
CA LEU A 45 -2.40 15.18 -10.11
C LEU A 45 -3.25 16.03 -9.16
N ILE A 46 -3.84 15.42 -8.12
CA ILE A 46 -4.71 16.13 -7.17
C ILE A 46 -3.90 17.20 -6.43
N VAL A 47 -2.67 16.90 -6.02
CA VAL A 47 -1.79 17.89 -5.40
C VAL A 47 -1.57 19.08 -6.34
N HIS A 48 -1.16 18.85 -7.60
CA HIS A 48 -0.92 19.93 -8.56
C HIS A 48 -2.16 20.77 -8.86
N LEU A 49 -3.34 20.12 -8.93
CA LEU A 49 -4.62 20.80 -9.09
C LEU A 49 -4.93 21.69 -7.88
N ARG A 50 -4.74 21.18 -6.67
CA ARG A 50 -5.02 21.90 -5.42
C ARG A 50 -4.16 23.16 -5.27
N ILE A 51 -2.88 23.08 -5.61
CA ILE A 51 -1.96 24.22 -5.48
C ILE A 51 -1.96 25.15 -6.71
N GLY A 52 -2.84 24.91 -7.70
CA GLY A 52 -2.90 25.72 -8.93
C GLY A 52 -1.64 25.63 -9.80
N SER A 53 -0.83 24.59 -9.61
CA SER A 53 0.52 24.45 -10.15
C SER A 53 0.56 23.59 -11.42
N LEU A 54 -0.54 23.54 -12.19
CA LEU A 54 -0.57 22.77 -13.46
C LEU A 54 0.51 23.21 -14.45
N ARG A 55 1.03 24.43 -14.33
CA ARG A 55 2.16 24.93 -15.12
C ARG A 55 3.47 24.17 -14.87
N PHE A 56 3.62 23.55 -13.70
CA PHE A 56 4.78 22.76 -13.31
C PHE A 56 4.52 21.24 -13.42
N PHE A 57 3.40 20.85 -14.02
CA PHE A 57 3.12 19.47 -14.33
C PHE A 57 4.24 18.89 -15.20
N SER A 58 4.73 17.72 -14.81
CA SER A 58 5.67 16.95 -15.64
C SER A 58 5.28 15.48 -15.66
N ILE A 59 5.37 14.87 -16.84
CA ILE A 59 5.16 13.43 -17.01
C ILE A 59 6.19 12.66 -16.18
N THR A 60 7.44 13.14 -16.13
CA THR A 60 8.49 12.56 -15.30
C THR A 60 8.11 12.54 -13.81
N GLY A 61 7.58 13.64 -13.27
CA GLY A 61 7.13 13.70 -11.87
C GLY A 61 5.96 12.76 -11.58
N LEU A 62 5.00 12.67 -12.52
CA LEU A 62 3.88 11.73 -12.41
C LEU A 62 4.36 10.28 -12.38
N LEU A 63 5.23 9.89 -13.32
CA LEU A 63 5.80 8.54 -13.39
C LEU A 63 6.66 8.24 -12.16
N GLN A 64 7.47 9.20 -11.72
CA GLN A 64 8.26 9.07 -10.51
C GLN A 64 7.36 8.83 -9.30
N SER A 65 6.27 9.57 -9.13
CA SER A 65 5.32 9.37 -8.02
C SER A 65 4.71 7.97 -8.04
N ALA A 66 4.26 7.50 -9.21
CA ALA A 66 3.71 6.16 -9.39
C ALA A 66 4.73 5.05 -9.06
N ILE A 67 5.95 5.16 -9.60
CA ILE A 67 7.03 4.18 -9.40
C ILE A 67 7.46 4.14 -7.94
N VAL A 68 7.61 5.31 -7.31
CA VAL A 68 7.99 5.44 -5.91
C VAL A 68 6.96 4.75 -5.02
N LEU A 69 5.66 5.03 -5.24
CA LEU A 69 4.60 4.40 -4.46
C LEU A 69 4.53 2.88 -4.67
N LEU A 70 4.71 2.41 -5.92
CA LEU A 70 4.83 0.98 -6.25
C LEU A 70 5.97 0.29 -5.52
N ILE A 71 7.17 0.87 -5.54
CA ILE A 71 8.35 0.33 -4.85
C ILE A 71 8.10 0.28 -3.34
N GLY A 72 7.53 1.34 -2.77
CA GLY A 72 7.18 1.40 -1.35
C GLY A 72 6.26 0.25 -0.94
N TRP A 73 5.21 -0.01 -1.73
CA TRP A 73 4.31 -1.14 -1.52
C TRP A 73 5.01 -2.51 -1.63
N LEU A 74 5.85 -2.72 -2.65
CA LEU A 74 6.58 -3.99 -2.83
C LEU A 74 7.51 -4.27 -1.65
N VAL A 75 8.25 -3.25 -1.20
CA VAL A 75 9.10 -3.34 -0.01
C VAL A 75 8.26 -3.62 1.23
N MET A 76 7.13 -2.92 1.40
CA MET A 76 6.21 -3.10 2.52
C MET A 76 5.69 -4.53 2.62
N ALA A 77 5.17 -5.07 1.52
CA ALA A 77 4.62 -6.41 1.47
C ALA A 77 5.70 -7.49 1.68
N THR A 78 6.87 -7.31 1.05
CA THR A 78 7.98 -8.27 1.16
C THR A 78 8.59 -8.28 2.57
N SER A 79 8.79 -7.11 3.17
CA SER A 79 9.30 -7.00 4.55
C SER A 79 8.29 -7.54 5.56
N THR A 80 7.00 -7.24 5.39
CA THR A 80 5.93 -7.79 6.24
C THR A 80 5.86 -9.31 6.13
N TRP A 81 5.94 -9.86 4.91
CA TRP A 81 6.04 -11.31 4.69
C TRP A 81 7.25 -11.91 5.41
N PHE A 82 8.43 -11.31 5.23
CA PHE A 82 9.66 -11.80 5.84
C PHE A 82 9.55 -11.82 7.36
N VAL A 83 9.04 -10.75 7.96
CA VAL A 83 8.84 -10.64 9.41
C VAL A 83 7.80 -11.66 9.91
N ALA A 84 6.66 -11.76 9.24
CA ALA A 84 5.61 -12.72 9.58
C ALA A 84 6.13 -14.17 9.54
N GLY A 85 6.90 -14.52 8.51
CA GLY A 85 7.48 -15.85 8.35
C GLY A 85 8.63 -16.14 9.33
N ARG A 86 9.55 -15.19 9.52
CA ARG A 86 10.79 -15.42 10.28
C ARG A 86 10.66 -15.15 11.77
N LEU A 87 9.95 -14.11 12.18
CA LEU A 87 9.83 -13.74 13.60
C LEU A 87 8.62 -14.40 14.26
N PHE A 88 7.52 -14.59 13.51
CA PHE A 88 6.26 -15.08 14.07
C PHE A 88 5.87 -16.48 13.61
N GLY A 89 6.69 -17.13 12.77
CA GLY A 89 6.50 -18.53 12.37
C GLY A 89 5.28 -18.76 11.48
N SER A 90 4.87 -17.77 10.69
CA SER A 90 3.76 -17.93 9.73
C SER A 90 4.03 -19.06 8.74
N THR A 91 2.97 -19.78 8.38
CA THR A 91 2.97 -20.83 7.35
C THR A 91 3.04 -20.28 5.92
N LEU A 92 3.02 -18.95 5.73
CA LEU A 92 3.01 -18.31 4.41
C LEU A 92 4.37 -18.45 3.72
N ARG A 93 4.47 -19.39 2.79
CA ARG A 93 5.72 -19.66 2.06
C ARG A 93 5.98 -18.73 0.87
N ARG A 94 4.93 -18.14 0.30
CA ARG A 94 5.00 -17.40 -0.97
C ARG A 94 4.83 -15.89 -0.74
N PRO A 95 5.85 -15.05 -1.01
CA PRO A 95 5.72 -13.59 -0.86
C PRO A 95 4.68 -12.98 -1.81
N GLN A 96 4.43 -13.61 -2.97
CA GLN A 96 3.49 -13.14 -3.99
C GLN A 96 2.08 -12.95 -3.44
N LEU A 97 1.65 -13.82 -2.51
CA LEU A 97 0.34 -13.73 -1.90
C LEU A 97 0.23 -12.49 -1.00
N MET A 98 1.25 -12.21 -0.18
CA MET A 98 1.27 -11.01 0.66
C MET A 98 1.25 -9.74 -0.21
N ILE A 99 2.04 -9.75 -1.30
CA ILE A 99 2.07 -8.67 -2.29
C ILE A 99 0.65 -8.44 -2.84
N GLY A 100 -0.01 -9.46 -3.36
CA GLY A 100 -1.36 -9.34 -3.91
C GLY A 100 -2.39 -8.80 -2.91
N LEU A 101 -2.38 -9.31 -1.67
CA LEU A 101 -3.35 -8.88 -0.65
C LEU A 101 -3.10 -7.45 -0.15
N HIS A 102 -1.84 -7.06 0.04
CA HIS A 102 -1.46 -5.67 0.34
C HIS A 102 -1.80 -4.72 -0.82
N GLY A 103 -1.83 -5.25 -2.05
CA GLY A 103 -2.23 -4.59 -3.29
C GLY A 103 -3.57 -3.86 -3.21
N LEU A 104 -4.51 -4.40 -2.45
CA LEU A 104 -5.87 -3.86 -2.32
C LEU A 104 -5.98 -2.63 -1.40
N GLY A 105 -4.95 -2.38 -0.60
CA GLY A 105 -4.96 -1.35 0.45
C GLY A 105 -4.59 0.06 -0.01
N ALA A 106 -4.47 0.33 -1.32
CA ALA A 106 -3.90 1.57 -1.83
C ALA A 106 -4.81 2.81 -1.65
N LEU A 107 -6.15 2.65 -1.71
CA LEU A 107 -7.07 3.78 -1.84
C LEU A 107 -7.02 4.83 -0.72
N PRO A 108 -6.87 4.48 0.58
CA PRO A 108 -6.76 5.48 1.64
C PRO A 108 -5.59 6.45 1.46
N LEU A 109 -4.55 6.07 0.71
CA LEU A 109 -3.39 6.93 0.45
C LEU A 109 -3.76 8.13 -0.44
N LEU A 110 -4.91 8.14 -1.12
CA LEU A 110 -5.42 9.31 -1.81
C LEU A 110 -5.73 10.48 -0.86
N LEU A 111 -5.97 10.20 0.42
CA LEU A 111 -6.19 11.25 1.43
C LEU A 111 -4.98 12.14 1.63
N ASP A 112 -3.79 11.70 1.24
CA ASP A 112 -2.55 12.49 1.27
C ASP A 112 -2.66 13.78 0.43
N ALA A 113 -3.44 13.76 -0.64
CA ALA A 113 -3.70 14.96 -1.44
C ALA A 113 -4.47 16.05 -0.65
N GLY A 114 -5.15 15.65 0.43
CA GLY A 114 -5.81 16.53 1.39
C GLY A 114 -4.83 17.28 2.32
N GLY A 115 -3.53 16.98 2.28
CA GLY A 115 -2.49 17.60 3.09
C GLY A 115 -2.14 16.77 4.34
N GLN A 116 -1.18 17.25 5.13
CA GLN A 116 -0.51 16.45 6.17
C GLN A 116 -1.45 15.70 7.14
N VAL A 117 -2.51 16.34 7.61
CA VAL A 117 -3.46 15.71 8.55
C VAL A 117 -4.23 14.56 7.88
N LEU A 118 -4.78 14.81 6.69
CA LEU A 118 -5.53 13.79 5.94
C LEU A 118 -4.61 12.69 5.42
N GLY A 119 -3.37 13.01 5.04
CA GLY A 119 -2.33 12.03 4.71
C GLY A 119 -1.97 11.13 5.88
N GLY A 120 -1.84 11.68 7.08
CA GLY A 120 -1.64 10.89 8.30
C GLY A 120 -2.79 9.91 8.58
N ILE A 121 -4.03 10.38 8.43
CA ILE A 121 -5.23 9.53 8.56
C ILE A 121 -5.23 8.43 7.49
N GLY A 122 -4.96 8.79 6.24
CA GLY A 122 -4.87 7.84 5.12
C GLY A 122 -3.80 6.78 5.33
N LEU A 123 -2.64 7.16 5.86
CA LEU A 123 -1.56 6.23 6.19
C LEU A 123 -1.96 5.27 7.31
N LEU A 124 -2.53 5.77 8.42
CA LEU A 124 -2.99 4.90 9.50
C LEU A 124 -4.06 3.91 9.03
N TRP A 125 -4.99 4.39 8.21
CA TRP A 125 -6.02 3.55 7.60
C TRP A 125 -5.42 2.49 6.68
N HIS A 126 -4.48 2.89 5.82
CA HIS A 126 -3.73 2.00 4.95
C HIS A 126 -3.05 0.87 5.75
N LEU A 127 -2.33 1.21 6.84
CA LEU A 127 -1.68 0.23 7.71
C LEU A 127 -2.68 -0.70 8.41
N ALA A 128 -3.87 -0.21 8.77
CA ALA A 128 -4.94 -1.04 9.33
C ALA A 128 -5.43 -2.08 8.31
N ILE A 129 -5.62 -1.70 7.04
CA ILE A 129 -5.96 -2.64 5.97
C ILE A 129 -4.85 -3.67 5.78
N LEU A 130 -3.59 -3.23 5.73
CA LEU A 130 -2.46 -4.16 5.58
C LEU A 130 -2.37 -5.13 6.75
N THR A 131 -2.76 -4.72 7.95
CA THR A 131 -2.81 -5.57 9.13
C THR A 131 -3.85 -6.68 8.95
N VAL A 132 -5.07 -6.33 8.52
CA VAL A 132 -6.13 -7.31 8.23
C VAL A 132 -5.71 -8.23 7.07
N ALA A 133 -5.13 -7.68 6.01
CA ALA A 133 -4.60 -8.46 4.89
C ALA A 133 -3.53 -9.46 5.34
N THR A 134 -2.65 -9.02 6.25
CA THR A 134 -1.59 -9.87 6.83
C THR A 134 -2.17 -10.96 7.72
N GLU A 135 -3.17 -10.66 8.55
CA GLU A 135 -3.89 -11.64 9.36
C GLU A 135 -4.49 -12.75 8.48
N GLU A 136 -5.22 -12.36 7.44
CA GLU A 136 -5.88 -13.30 6.50
C GLU A 136 -4.86 -14.09 5.67
N ALA A 137 -3.74 -13.47 5.28
CA ALA A 137 -2.68 -14.17 4.55
C ALA A 137 -1.98 -15.20 5.44
N SER A 138 -1.49 -14.74 6.59
CA SER A 138 -0.47 -15.42 7.38
C SER A 138 -1.02 -16.33 8.48
N SER A 139 -2.34 -16.28 8.72
CA SER A 139 -3.03 -16.92 9.85
C SER A 139 -2.48 -16.56 11.24
N LEU A 140 -1.76 -15.43 11.33
CA LEU A 140 -1.31 -14.86 12.59
C LEU A 140 -2.46 -14.15 13.30
N ASP A 141 -2.38 -14.01 14.62
CA ASP A 141 -3.29 -13.15 15.37
C ASP A 141 -3.09 -11.68 14.98
N LEU A 142 -4.10 -10.86 15.25
CA LEU A 142 -4.11 -9.43 14.87
C LEU A 142 -2.88 -8.68 15.41
N ARG A 143 -2.44 -9.00 16.63
CA ARG A 143 -1.30 -8.30 17.27
C ARG A 143 0.02 -8.60 16.56
N ARG A 144 0.28 -9.86 16.20
CA ARG A 144 1.49 -10.24 15.43
C ARG A 144 1.43 -9.75 13.99
N SER A 145 0.25 -9.74 13.40
CA SER A 145 0.01 -9.15 12.07
C SER A 145 0.33 -7.66 12.07
N ALA A 146 -0.18 -6.92 13.06
CA ALA A 146 0.10 -5.49 13.22
C ALA A 146 1.59 -5.23 13.46
N ALA A 147 2.24 -6.01 14.33
CA ALA A 147 3.68 -5.89 14.57
C ALA A 147 4.50 -6.13 13.28
N SER A 148 4.12 -7.12 12.48
CA SER A 148 4.78 -7.41 11.20
C SER A 148 4.67 -6.24 10.22
N VAL A 149 3.47 -5.67 10.10
CA VAL A 149 3.19 -4.50 9.27
C VAL A 149 3.98 -3.29 9.77
N LEU A 150 3.99 -3.01 11.08
CA LEU A 150 4.73 -1.87 11.63
C LEU A 150 6.25 -1.99 11.41
N ILE A 151 6.81 -3.19 11.52
CA ILE A 151 8.22 -3.42 11.19
C ILE A 151 8.45 -3.21 9.69
N GLY A 152 7.57 -3.72 8.83
CA GLY A 152 7.65 -3.48 7.39
C GLY A 152 7.60 -1.98 7.05
N PHE A 153 6.72 -1.23 7.72
CA PHE A 153 6.61 0.22 7.57
C PHE A 153 7.90 0.94 8.01
N ALA A 154 8.50 0.50 9.12
CA ALA A 154 9.79 1.02 9.57
C ALA A 154 10.89 0.76 8.54
N VAL A 155 10.92 -0.43 7.91
CA VAL A 155 11.87 -0.75 6.83
C VAL A 155 11.68 0.16 5.62
N VAL A 156 10.45 0.34 5.14
CA VAL A 156 10.15 1.28 4.03
C VAL A 156 10.63 2.69 4.37
N THR A 157 10.35 3.15 5.60
CA THR A 157 10.76 4.48 6.08
C THR A 157 12.28 4.63 6.12
N LEU A 158 13.01 3.61 6.60
CA LEU A 158 14.47 3.62 6.63
C LEU A 158 15.07 3.64 5.23
N ILE A 159 14.57 2.81 4.31
CA ILE A 159 15.04 2.78 2.92
C ILE A 159 14.83 4.15 2.28
N ARG A 160 13.68 4.79 2.53
CA ARG A 160 13.40 6.14 2.04
C ARG A 160 14.41 7.16 2.58
N MET A 161 14.69 7.13 3.88
CA MET A 161 15.67 8.04 4.50
C MET A 161 17.09 7.84 3.92
N LEU A 162 17.50 6.59 3.73
CA LEU A 162 18.83 6.24 3.23
C LEU A 162 19.04 6.59 1.76
N LEU A 163 18.05 6.32 0.92
CA LEU A 163 18.16 6.57 -0.52
C LEU A 163 17.88 8.03 -0.89
N GLN A 164 17.55 8.89 0.08
CA GLN A 164 17.08 10.26 -0.13
C GLN A 164 15.97 10.36 -1.18
N VAL A 165 15.22 9.27 -1.40
CA VAL A 165 14.15 9.25 -2.39
C VAL A 165 13.03 10.10 -1.82
N PRO A 166 12.67 11.23 -2.46
CA PRO A 166 11.53 12.01 -2.01
C PRO A 166 10.27 11.21 -2.35
N PHE A 167 9.75 10.42 -1.41
CA PHE A 167 8.34 10.06 -1.46
C PHE A 167 7.55 11.30 -1.04
N ALA A 168 6.47 11.60 -1.74
CA ALA A 168 5.61 12.74 -1.44
C ALA A 168 4.79 12.60 -0.14
N VAL A 169 5.08 11.63 0.74
CA VAL A 169 4.31 11.44 1.99
C VAL A 169 4.81 12.38 3.12
N PHE A 170 5.98 13.01 2.95
CA PHE A 170 6.46 14.06 3.85
C PHE A 170 7.34 15.02 3.07
N GLY A 171 6.79 16.19 2.74
CA GLY A 171 7.41 17.26 1.96
C GLY A 171 6.32 18.17 1.41
#